data_AF-A0A2V8TH06-F1
#
_entry.id   AF-A0A2V8TH06-F1
#
_cell.length_a   1.000
_cell.length_b   1.000
_cell.length_c   1.000
_cell.angle_alpha   90.00
_cell.angle_beta   90.00
_cell.angle_gamma   90.00
#
_symmetry.space_group_name_H-M   'P 1'
#
loop_
_entity.id
_entity.type
_entity.pdbx_description
1 polymer ?
#
loop_
_entity_poly.entity_id
_entity_poly.type
_entity_poly.pdbx_seq_one_letter_code
_entity_poly.pdbx_strand_id
1 'polypeptide(L)'
;LIAQNKPGEAFAYAERAKARTLLDVLDTGRINITKAMTGEEREQELIGYHQMISLNAQIRRESSRPKPDAERLADFKASLQKARLQRDVFQANLYAAHPELQLKRGETRVLNTEEAADLLPAADTALLEYVVTGNKTFLFVLTKTTKQNQSAPDLKVYTIHITEKQLASRADGFRRQLAEHDLDFRSAATQLYDVLLRPAQVQLAGKSNVVIVPDGALWLLPFHALQPGPDRYLLEETAVSYAPSLTALRQIVRLRRGRDSSAASTSLLALGNPTVGEQAPIRAKLADRDMRLDQLPQAEAEVSGLGQLYGSKQSRVYTGADAREDRLKAEAGKYDVVHIAAHAVLDDASPMYSHIVLS
;
A
#
# COMPACT_ATOMS: atom_id res chain seq x y z
N LEU A 1 1.99 13.86 -22.49
CA LEU A 1 2.53 14.65 -21.36
C LEU A 1 4.05 14.53 -21.24
N ILE A 2 4.63 13.36 -20.93
CA ILE A 2 6.10 13.20 -20.83
C ILE A 2 6.81 13.55 -22.15
N ALA A 3 6.38 12.99 -23.28
CA ALA A 3 6.93 13.32 -24.61
C ALA A 3 6.72 14.79 -25.04
N GLN A 4 5.82 15.51 -24.36
CA GLN A 4 5.54 16.93 -24.61
C GLN A 4 6.31 17.83 -23.61
N ASN A 5 7.27 17.28 -22.86
CA ASN A 5 8.05 17.98 -21.85
C ASN A 5 7.21 18.64 -20.74
N LYS A 6 6.13 17.96 -20.32
CA LYS A 6 5.21 18.41 -19.25
C LYS A 6 5.23 17.46 -18.04
N PRO A 7 6.34 17.40 -17.27
CA PRO A 7 6.49 16.46 -16.15
C PRO A 7 5.53 16.73 -14.99
N GLY A 8 5.26 18.01 -14.65
CA GLY A 8 4.32 18.36 -13.58
C GLY A 8 2.88 17.95 -13.87
N GLU A 9 2.41 18.14 -15.12
CA GLU A 9 1.08 17.68 -15.54
C GLU A 9 0.98 16.15 -15.53
N ALA A 10 2.05 15.45 -15.96
CA ALA A 10 2.10 14.00 -15.93
C ALA A 10 2.08 13.44 -14.49
N PHE A 11 2.83 14.08 -13.59
CA PHE A 11 2.86 13.76 -12.17
C PHE A 11 1.48 13.94 -11.52
N ALA A 12 0.84 15.09 -11.72
CA ALA A 12 -0.51 15.32 -11.21
C ALA A 12 -1.53 14.32 -11.79
N TYR A 13 -1.39 13.92 -13.06
CA TYR A 13 -2.24 12.90 -13.64
C TYR A 13 -2.05 11.53 -12.96
N ALA A 14 -0.81 11.11 -12.69
CA ALA A 14 -0.48 9.87 -12.00
C ALA A 14 -1.07 9.86 -10.57
N GLU A 15 -0.88 10.94 -9.82
CA GLU A 15 -1.40 11.08 -8.47
C GLU A 15 -2.93 11.01 -8.42
N ARG A 16 -3.63 11.64 -9.39
CA ARG A 16 -5.09 11.56 -9.49
C ARG A 16 -5.57 10.10 -9.64
N ALA A 17 -4.85 9.28 -10.40
CA ALA A 17 -5.22 7.88 -10.61
C ALA A 17 -5.05 7.05 -9.33
N LYS A 18 -3.99 7.28 -8.55
CA LYS A 18 -3.66 6.49 -7.35
C LYS A 18 -4.39 6.93 -6.08
N ALA A 19 -4.62 8.22 -5.92
CA ALA A 19 -5.22 8.79 -4.71
C ALA A 19 -6.67 8.32 -4.49
N ARG A 20 -7.40 8.07 -5.58
CA ARG A 20 -8.85 7.83 -5.55
C ARG A 20 -9.26 6.66 -4.65
N THR A 21 -8.62 5.50 -4.80
CA THR A 21 -9.04 4.27 -4.09
C THR A 21 -8.81 4.32 -2.58
N LEU A 22 -7.72 4.94 -2.13
CA LEU A 22 -7.44 5.00 -0.69
C LEU A 22 -8.14 6.15 0.00
N LEU A 23 -8.33 7.30 -0.66
CA LEU A 23 -9.08 8.40 -0.07
C LEU A 23 -10.55 8.02 0.13
N ASP A 24 -11.11 7.25 -0.81
CA ASP A 24 -12.43 6.63 -0.63
C ASP A 24 -12.49 5.82 0.68
N VAL A 25 -11.42 5.12 1.08
CA VAL A 25 -11.37 4.36 2.35
C VAL A 25 -11.04 5.26 3.55
N LEU A 26 -10.05 6.15 3.48
CA LEU A 26 -9.63 6.99 4.61
C LEU A 26 -10.70 8.00 5.01
N ASP A 27 -11.47 8.52 4.06
CA ASP A 27 -12.54 9.47 4.34
C ASP A 27 -13.76 8.80 4.99
N THR A 28 -14.03 7.50 4.76
CA THR A 28 -15.10 6.78 5.49
C THR A 28 -14.93 6.81 7.01
N GLY A 29 -13.71 6.97 7.51
CA GLY A 29 -13.41 6.94 8.94
C GLY A 29 -13.79 8.21 9.71
N ARG A 30 -14.00 9.36 9.03
CA ARG A 30 -14.33 10.64 9.71
C ARG A 30 -15.35 11.51 8.97
N ILE A 31 -15.58 11.28 7.68
CA ILE A 31 -16.65 11.91 6.91
C ILE A 31 -17.55 10.77 6.45
N ASN A 32 -18.83 10.86 6.77
CA ASN A 32 -19.79 9.85 6.41
C ASN A 32 -20.08 9.97 4.89
N ILE A 33 -19.15 9.50 4.04
CA ILE A 33 -19.15 9.61 2.56
C ILE A 33 -20.22 8.73 1.90
N THR A 34 -20.97 7.99 2.71
CA THR A 34 -22.14 7.20 2.32
C THR A 34 -23.44 7.85 2.80
N LYS A 35 -23.39 8.98 3.54
CA LYS A 35 -24.57 9.62 4.12
C LYS A 35 -25.55 10.18 3.07
N ALA A 36 -25.04 10.56 1.90
CA ALA A 36 -25.87 10.94 0.76
C ALA A 36 -26.37 9.71 -0.02
N MET A 37 -25.72 8.55 0.12
CA MET A 37 -26.18 7.32 -0.54
C MET A 37 -27.33 6.67 0.23
N THR A 38 -28.28 6.12 -0.51
CA THR A 38 -29.34 5.25 0.02
C THR A 38 -28.77 3.89 0.46
N GLY A 39 -29.55 3.11 1.22
CA GLY A 39 -29.17 1.74 1.60
C GLY A 39 -28.96 0.83 0.38
N GLU A 40 -29.84 0.98 -0.62
CA GLU A 40 -29.77 0.21 -1.88
C GLU A 40 -28.54 0.58 -2.71
N GLU A 41 -28.18 1.85 -2.79
CA GLU A 41 -26.98 2.29 -3.51
C GLU A 41 -25.70 1.72 -2.87
N ARG A 42 -25.64 1.65 -1.54
CA ARG A 42 -24.51 1.04 -0.83
C ARG A 42 -24.44 -0.46 -1.10
N GLU A 43 -25.58 -1.14 -1.10
CA GLU A 43 -25.64 -2.58 -1.38
C GLU A 43 -25.25 -2.87 -2.83
N GLN A 44 -25.71 -2.09 -3.80
CA GLN A 44 -25.33 -2.22 -5.21
C GLN A 44 -23.84 -1.94 -5.45
N GLU A 45 -23.27 -0.92 -4.79
CA GLU A 45 -21.84 -0.63 -4.84
C GLU A 45 -21.03 -1.82 -4.30
N LEU A 46 -21.47 -2.40 -3.18
CA LEU A 46 -20.84 -3.56 -2.55
C LEU A 46 -20.94 -4.84 -3.42
N ILE A 47 -22.10 -5.10 -4.02
CA ILE A 47 -22.33 -6.24 -4.93
C ILE A 47 -21.41 -6.13 -6.16
N GLY A 48 -21.38 -4.96 -6.81
CA GLY A 48 -20.53 -4.74 -7.98
C GLY A 48 -19.05 -4.93 -7.64
N TYR A 49 -18.64 -4.46 -6.45
CA TYR A 49 -17.29 -4.66 -5.92
C TYR A 49 -16.96 -6.14 -5.69
N HIS A 50 -17.85 -6.88 -5.02
CA HIS A 50 -17.69 -8.32 -4.77
C HIS A 50 -17.64 -9.15 -6.06
N GLN A 51 -18.42 -8.77 -7.07
CA GLN A 51 -18.41 -9.45 -8.37
C GLN A 51 -17.06 -9.31 -9.08
N MET A 52 -16.47 -8.11 -9.10
CA MET A 52 -15.15 -7.88 -9.69
C MET A 52 -14.05 -8.71 -9.00
N ILE A 53 -14.12 -8.78 -7.67
CA ILE A 53 -13.20 -9.57 -6.85
C ILE A 53 -13.31 -11.05 -7.17
N SER A 54 -14.53 -11.59 -7.17
CA SER A 54 -14.76 -13.00 -7.51
C SER A 54 -14.19 -13.35 -8.89
N LEU A 55 -14.39 -12.47 -9.88
CA LEU A 55 -13.87 -12.67 -11.23
C LEU A 55 -12.34 -12.60 -11.28
N ASN A 56 -11.69 -11.66 -10.59
CA ASN A 56 -10.24 -11.60 -10.49
C ASN A 56 -9.65 -12.88 -9.86
N ALA A 57 -10.27 -13.39 -8.79
CA ALA A 57 -9.85 -14.63 -8.15
C ALA A 57 -10.03 -15.86 -9.06
N GLN A 58 -11.08 -15.89 -9.89
CA GLN A 58 -11.29 -16.95 -10.89
C GLN A 58 -10.24 -16.88 -12.02
N ILE A 59 -9.94 -15.68 -12.53
CA ILE A 59 -8.89 -15.47 -13.54
C ILE A 59 -7.54 -15.93 -13.02
N ARG A 60 -7.16 -15.53 -11.80
CA ARG A 60 -5.87 -15.91 -11.21
C ARG A 60 -5.78 -17.43 -11.06
N ARG A 61 -6.81 -18.06 -10.49
CA ARG A 61 -6.87 -19.53 -10.30
C ARG A 61 -6.78 -20.29 -11.61
N GLU A 62 -7.46 -19.85 -12.67
CA GLU A 62 -7.37 -20.50 -13.99
C GLU A 62 -6.00 -20.26 -14.63
N SER A 63 -5.43 -19.07 -14.49
CA SER A 63 -4.10 -18.72 -15.02
C SER A 63 -2.97 -19.50 -14.37
N SER A 64 -3.12 -19.89 -13.09
CA SER A 64 -2.10 -20.61 -12.34
C SER A 64 -2.17 -22.13 -12.51
N ARG A 65 -3.10 -22.66 -13.31
CA ARG A 65 -3.19 -24.10 -13.57
C ARG A 65 -2.03 -24.56 -14.46
N PRO A 66 -1.52 -25.79 -14.30
CA PRO A 66 -0.48 -26.34 -15.18
C PRO A 66 -0.84 -26.31 -16.66
N LYS A 67 -2.14 -26.38 -16.98
CA LYS A 67 -2.69 -26.18 -18.32
C LYS A 67 -3.94 -25.31 -18.23
N PRO A 68 -3.81 -23.97 -18.37
CA PRO A 68 -4.94 -23.04 -18.32
C PRO A 68 -5.91 -23.28 -19.47
N ASP A 69 -7.20 -23.21 -19.19
CA ASP A 69 -8.26 -23.19 -20.20
C ASP A 69 -8.37 -21.77 -20.79
N ALA A 70 -7.90 -21.61 -22.04
CA ALA A 70 -7.85 -20.32 -22.72
C ALA A 70 -9.24 -19.72 -22.98
N GLU A 71 -10.25 -20.55 -23.20
CA GLU A 71 -11.62 -20.11 -23.48
C GLU A 71 -12.27 -19.60 -22.19
N ARG A 72 -12.16 -20.39 -21.11
CA ARG A 72 -12.64 -19.98 -19.79
C ARG A 72 -11.94 -18.72 -19.26
N LEU A 73 -10.65 -18.58 -19.53
CA LEU A 73 -9.90 -17.38 -19.17
C LEU A 73 -10.41 -16.15 -19.94
N ALA A 74 -10.73 -16.31 -21.24
CA ALA A 74 -11.29 -15.24 -22.05
C ALA A 74 -12.67 -14.83 -21.52
N ASP A 75 -13.52 -15.79 -21.15
CA ASP A 75 -14.85 -15.54 -20.57
C ASP A 75 -14.79 -14.78 -19.24
N PHE A 76 -13.89 -15.18 -18.34
CA PHE A 76 -13.71 -14.47 -17.07
C PHE A 76 -13.20 -13.04 -17.30
N LYS A 77 -12.28 -12.84 -18.24
CA LYS A 77 -11.80 -11.50 -18.61
C LYS A 77 -12.89 -10.63 -19.23
N ALA A 78 -13.71 -11.19 -20.12
CA ALA A 78 -14.85 -10.48 -20.70
C ALA A 78 -15.90 -10.11 -19.63
N SER A 79 -16.18 -11.04 -18.71
CA SER A 79 -17.07 -10.80 -17.57
C SER A 79 -16.55 -9.72 -16.62
N LEU A 80 -15.23 -9.70 -16.37
CA LEU A 80 -14.59 -8.64 -15.58
C LEU A 80 -14.68 -7.28 -16.28
N GLN A 81 -14.47 -7.24 -17.60
CA GLN A 81 -14.62 -6.01 -18.37
C GLN A 81 -16.06 -5.49 -18.33
N LYS A 82 -17.05 -6.38 -18.43
CA LYS A 82 -18.46 -6.04 -18.29
C LYS A 82 -18.77 -5.49 -16.88
N ALA A 83 -18.29 -6.15 -15.83
CA ALA A 83 -18.47 -5.70 -14.45
C ALA A 83 -17.84 -4.32 -14.21
N ARG A 84 -16.66 -4.05 -14.78
CA ARG A 84 -16.01 -2.74 -14.74
C ARG A 84 -16.87 -1.66 -15.40
N LEU A 85 -17.38 -1.92 -16.61
CA LEU A 85 -18.24 -0.98 -17.32
C LEU A 85 -19.53 -0.69 -16.53
N GLN A 86 -20.15 -1.73 -15.95
CA GLN A 86 -21.33 -1.57 -15.11
C GLN A 86 -21.04 -0.71 -13.87
N ARG A 87 -19.89 -0.90 -13.23
CA ARG A 87 -19.45 -0.05 -12.12
C ARG A 87 -19.25 1.40 -12.58
N ASP A 88 -18.62 1.63 -13.72
CA ASP A 88 -18.35 2.98 -14.23
C ASP A 88 -19.67 3.71 -14.54
N VAL A 89 -20.65 3.00 -15.12
CA VAL A 89 -22.01 3.53 -15.34
C VAL A 89 -22.71 3.81 -14.02
N PHE A 90 -22.68 2.87 -13.08
CA PHE A 90 -23.26 3.06 -11.74
C PHE A 90 -22.65 4.28 -11.04
N GLN A 91 -21.32 4.40 -11.07
CA GLN A 91 -20.60 5.51 -10.46
C GLN A 91 -20.93 6.84 -11.14
N ALA A 92 -21.03 6.87 -12.47
CA ALA A 92 -21.44 8.07 -13.20
C ALA A 92 -22.87 8.50 -12.83
N ASN A 93 -23.80 7.55 -12.72
CA ASN A 93 -25.18 7.80 -12.30
C ASN A 93 -25.26 8.24 -10.84
N LEU A 94 -24.49 7.61 -9.95
CA LEU A 94 -24.41 7.96 -8.53
C LEU A 94 -23.93 9.41 -8.36
N TYR A 95 -22.94 9.83 -9.14
CA TYR A 95 -22.43 11.21 -9.11
C TYR A 95 -23.35 12.22 -9.78
N ALA A 96 -24.12 11.81 -10.78
CA ALA A 96 -25.17 12.66 -11.34
C ALA A 96 -26.34 12.86 -10.35
N ALA A 97 -26.71 11.80 -9.61
CA ALA A 97 -27.77 11.83 -8.61
C ALA A 97 -27.37 12.56 -7.32
N HIS A 98 -26.10 12.44 -6.93
CA HIS A 98 -25.53 13.08 -5.73
C HIS A 98 -24.28 13.89 -6.10
N PRO A 99 -24.41 15.09 -6.70
CA PRO A 99 -23.27 15.93 -7.07
C PRO A 99 -22.35 16.27 -5.89
N GLU A 100 -22.88 16.32 -4.67
CA GLU A 100 -22.14 16.49 -3.44
C GLU A 100 -21.30 15.26 -3.05
N LEU A 101 -21.63 14.05 -3.55
CA LEU A 101 -20.73 12.90 -3.48
C LEU A 101 -19.58 13.03 -4.46
N GLN A 102 -19.81 13.54 -5.66
CA GLN A 102 -18.72 13.83 -6.60
C GLN A 102 -17.80 14.92 -6.05
N LEU A 103 -18.37 15.91 -5.39
CA LEU A 103 -17.63 16.97 -4.71
C LEU A 103 -16.90 16.39 -3.49
N LYS A 104 -17.52 15.61 -2.60
CA LYS A 104 -16.82 15.05 -1.42
C LYS A 104 -15.83 13.93 -1.74
N ARG A 105 -16.11 13.08 -2.73
CA ARG A 105 -15.22 12.00 -3.22
C ARG A 105 -14.26 12.47 -4.32
N GLY A 106 -14.36 13.74 -4.76
CA GLY A 106 -13.60 14.32 -5.88
C GLY A 106 -13.00 15.72 -5.61
N GLU A 107 -13.27 16.36 -4.47
CA GLU A 107 -12.59 17.56 -3.94
C GLU A 107 -11.23 17.23 -3.32
N THR A 108 -10.66 16.09 -3.67
CA THR A 108 -9.23 16.00 -3.45
C THR A 108 -8.56 16.85 -4.52
N ARG A 109 -8.24 18.10 -4.17
CA ARG A 109 -7.27 18.91 -4.93
C ARG A 109 -6.05 18.02 -5.15
N VAL A 110 -5.92 17.55 -6.39
CA VAL A 110 -4.82 16.71 -6.83
C VAL A 110 -3.55 17.48 -6.57
N LEU A 111 -2.66 16.81 -5.89
CA LEU A 111 -1.47 17.38 -5.32
C LEU A 111 -0.56 17.84 -6.47
N ASN A 112 -0.38 19.15 -6.60
CA ASN A 112 0.55 19.72 -7.57
C ASN A 112 1.99 19.67 -7.02
N THR A 113 2.99 19.96 -7.86
CA THR A 113 4.41 19.86 -7.45
C THR A 113 4.76 20.73 -6.24
N GLU A 114 4.17 21.92 -6.12
CA GLU A 114 4.41 22.82 -5.00
C GLU A 114 3.80 22.27 -3.70
N GLU A 115 2.56 21.79 -3.77
CA GLU A 115 1.90 21.12 -2.65
C GLU A 115 2.61 19.81 -2.25
N ALA A 116 3.32 19.16 -3.19
CA ALA A 116 4.13 17.96 -2.93
C ALA A 116 5.41 18.30 -2.19
N ALA A 117 5.91 19.52 -2.34
CA ALA A 117 7.05 20.01 -1.59
C ALA A 117 6.77 20.10 -0.08
N ASP A 118 5.51 20.32 0.31
CA ASP A 118 5.09 20.35 1.72
C ASP A 118 5.23 18.99 2.42
N LEU A 119 5.28 17.91 1.63
CA LEU A 119 5.48 16.54 2.10
C LEU A 119 6.94 16.21 2.38
N LEU A 120 7.88 17.08 1.99
CA LEU A 120 9.29 16.90 2.28
C LEU A 120 9.59 17.53 3.65
N PRO A 121 9.63 16.76 4.76
CA PRO A 121 9.81 17.32 6.09
C PRO A 121 11.16 18.03 6.24
N ALA A 122 12.19 17.51 5.58
CA ALA A 122 13.55 18.04 5.59
C ALA A 122 14.22 17.87 4.21
N ALA A 123 15.35 18.55 4.02
CA ALA A 123 16.08 18.54 2.76
C ALA A 123 16.72 17.17 2.43
N ASP A 124 16.84 16.29 3.41
CA ASP A 124 17.37 14.93 3.29
C ASP A 124 16.32 13.90 2.82
N THR A 125 15.09 14.34 2.55
CA THR A 125 13.99 13.47 2.09
C THR A 125 13.85 13.51 0.57
N ALA A 126 13.54 12.35 -0.03
CA ALA A 126 13.11 12.21 -1.42
C ALA A 126 11.79 11.44 -1.52
N LEU A 127 10.91 11.87 -2.42
CA LEU A 127 9.68 11.16 -2.77
C LEU A 127 9.84 10.57 -4.17
N LEU A 128 9.60 9.27 -4.30
CA LEU A 128 9.77 8.52 -5.54
C LEU A 128 8.41 7.92 -5.91
N GLU A 129 7.88 8.28 -7.06
CA GLU A 129 6.62 7.73 -7.56
C GLU A 129 6.85 6.96 -8.87
N TYR A 130 6.50 5.68 -8.87
CA TYR A 130 6.56 4.84 -10.05
C TYR A 130 5.24 4.81 -10.80
N VAL A 131 5.27 4.87 -12.13
CA VAL A 131 4.10 4.62 -12.99
C VAL A 131 4.49 3.54 -13.98
N VAL A 132 3.92 2.35 -13.82
CA VAL A 132 4.20 1.19 -14.66
C VAL A 132 3.18 1.16 -15.78
N THR A 133 3.66 1.20 -17.02
CA THR A 133 2.83 1.02 -18.22
C THR A 133 3.21 -0.28 -18.91
N GLY A 134 2.40 -0.73 -19.89
CA GLY A 134 2.70 -1.96 -20.62
C GLY A 134 4.09 -1.97 -21.30
N ASN A 135 4.59 -0.79 -21.73
CA ASN A 135 5.81 -0.70 -22.53
C ASN A 135 7.01 -0.09 -21.78
N LYS A 136 6.76 0.82 -20.85
CA LYS A 136 7.80 1.54 -20.10
C LYS A 136 7.36 1.80 -18.68
N THR A 137 8.33 2.02 -17.79
CA THR A 137 8.09 2.47 -16.43
C THR A 137 8.63 3.89 -16.29
N PHE A 138 7.87 4.76 -15.62
CA PHE A 138 8.32 6.11 -15.30
C PHE A 138 8.58 6.23 -13.80
N LEU A 139 9.64 6.92 -13.43
CA LEU A 139 9.94 7.27 -12.05
C LEU A 139 9.94 8.80 -11.94
N PHE A 140 8.99 9.32 -11.18
CA PHE A 140 9.00 10.71 -10.75
C PHE A 140 9.78 10.82 -9.44
N VAL A 141 10.72 11.75 -9.37
CA VAL A 141 11.52 12.01 -8.17
C VAL A 141 11.35 13.46 -7.78
N LEU A 142 10.83 13.67 -6.57
CA LEU A 142 10.68 14.98 -5.98
C LEU A 142 11.62 15.11 -4.78
N THR A 143 12.42 16.16 -4.79
CA THR A 143 13.33 16.51 -3.68
C THR A 143 13.29 18.00 -3.43
N LYS A 144 13.84 18.44 -2.29
CA LYS A 144 14.17 19.86 -2.06
C LYS A 144 15.59 20.11 -2.53
N THR A 145 15.74 21.11 -3.40
CA THR A 145 17.05 21.67 -3.76
C THR A 145 17.22 23.02 -3.10
N THR A 146 18.40 23.25 -2.52
CA THR A 146 18.76 24.54 -1.96
C THR A 146 19.59 25.28 -2.99
N LYS A 147 19.01 26.29 -3.62
CA LYS A 147 19.76 27.25 -4.47
C LYS A 147 19.63 28.62 -3.83
N GLN A 148 20.77 29.28 -3.59
CA GLN A 148 20.81 30.68 -3.11
C GLN A 148 19.94 30.94 -1.85
N ASN A 149 20.04 30.08 -0.82
CA ASN A 149 19.24 30.14 0.42
C ASN A 149 17.71 30.04 0.24
N GLN A 150 17.22 29.63 -0.93
CA GLN A 150 15.81 29.27 -1.14
C GLN A 150 15.70 27.77 -1.43
N SER A 151 14.84 27.10 -0.66
CA SER A 151 14.49 25.71 -0.91
C SER A 151 13.33 25.64 -1.90
N ALA A 152 13.59 25.08 -3.08
CA ALA A 152 12.57 24.87 -4.10
C ALA A 152 12.38 23.36 -4.39
N PRO A 153 11.16 22.93 -4.72
CA PRO A 153 10.94 21.57 -5.21
C PRO A 153 11.67 21.35 -6.54
N ASP A 154 12.43 20.26 -6.62
CA ASP A 154 13.02 19.74 -7.86
C ASP A 154 12.30 18.44 -8.22
N LEU A 155 11.43 18.53 -9.23
CA LEU A 155 10.71 17.39 -9.79
C LEU A 155 11.35 16.97 -11.11
N LYS A 156 11.83 15.72 -11.17
CA LYS A 156 12.33 15.11 -12.41
C LYS A 156 11.59 13.83 -12.71
N VAL A 157 11.56 13.48 -13.98
CA VAL A 157 11.01 12.21 -14.46
C VAL A 157 12.08 11.43 -15.20
N TYR A 158 12.22 10.17 -14.80
CA TYR A 158 13.15 9.22 -15.40
C TYR A 158 12.35 8.17 -16.16
N THR A 159 12.69 7.97 -17.43
CA THR A 159 12.08 6.92 -18.24
C THR A 159 12.91 5.65 -18.13
N ILE A 160 12.34 4.62 -17.53
CA ILE A 160 12.95 3.32 -17.34
C ILE A 160 12.43 2.39 -18.43
N HIS A 161 13.36 1.85 -19.23
CA HIS A 161 13.05 1.01 -20.38
C HIS A 161 12.82 -0.45 -19.96
N ILE A 162 11.81 -0.65 -19.11
CA ILE A 162 11.34 -1.95 -18.66
C ILE A 162 9.82 -2.03 -18.77
N THR A 163 9.33 -3.12 -19.34
CA THR A 163 7.88 -3.40 -19.46
C THR A 163 7.31 -3.89 -18.13
N GLU A 164 6.00 -3.75 -17.96
CA GLU A 164 5.27 -4.30 -16.81
C GLU A 164 5.59 -5.79 -16.58
N LYS A 165 5.57 -6.61 -17.64
CA LYS A 165 5.82 -8.06 -17.54
C LYS A 165 7.24 -8.38 -17.09
N GLN A 166 8.24 -7.70 -17.66
CA GLN A 166 9.64 -7.88 -17.27
C GLN A 166 9.86 -7.44 -15.83
N LEU A 167 9.26 -6.32 -15.44
CA LEU A 167 9.37 -5.80 -14.08
C LEU A 167 8.75 -6.77 -13.07
N ALA A 168 7.53 -7.27 -13.35
CA ALA A 168 6.87 -8.26 -12.52
C ALA A 168 7.68 -9.55 -12.39
N SER A 169 8.23 -10.06 -13.49
CA SER A 169 9.07 -11.26 -13.47
C SER A 169 10.34 -11.08 -12.65
N ARG A 170 11.03 -9.93 -12.75
CA ARG A 170 12.24 -9.66 -11.98
C ARG A 170 11.96 -9.47 -10.49
N ALA A 171 10.92 -8.72 -10.15
CA ALA A 171 10.51 -8.51 -8.76
C ALA A 171 10.08 -9.82 -8.09
N ASP A 172 9.31 -10.66 -8.79
CA ASP A 172 8.91 -11.98 -8.30
C ASP A 172 10.10 -12.91 -8.11
N GLY A 173 11.00 -12.98 -9.11
CA GLY A 173 12.22 -13.78 -9.03
C GLY A 173 13.08 -13.40 -7.83
N PHE A 174 13.32 -12.10 -7.64
CA PHE A 174 14.07 -11.61 -6.49
C PHE A 174 13.41 -11.97 -5.15
N ARG A 175 12.08 -11.79 -5.05
CA ARG A 175 11.34 -12.16 -3.83
C ARG A 175 11.44 -13.65 -3.53
N ARG A 176 11.35 -14.51 -4.54
CA ARG A 176 11.50 -15.97 -4.38
C ARG A 176 12.91 -16.35 -3.93
N GLN A 177 13.94 -15.78 -4.55
CA GLN A 177 15.33 -16.02 -4.15
C GLN A 177 15.59 -15.63 -2.69
N LEU A 178 15.04 -14.49 -2.24
CA LEU A 178 15.11 -14.10 -0.82
C LEU A 178 14.39 -15.10 0.09
N ALA A 179 13.19 -15.54 -0.28
CA ALA A 179 12.41 -16.49 0.52
C ALA A 179 13.07 -17.89 0.59
N GLU A 180 13.76 -18.30 -0.47
CA GLU A 180 14.47 -19.57 -0.58
C GLU A 180 15.90 -19.51 -0.04
N HIS A 181 16.33 -18.34 0.48
CA HIS A 181 17.70 -18.08 0.93
C HIS A 181 18.77 -18.35 -0.15
N ASP A 182 18.41 -18.19 -1.43
CA ASP A 182 19.30 -18.39 -2.57
C ASP A 182 20.30 -17.24 -2.69
N LEU A 183 21.60 -17.53 -2.54
CA LEU A 183 22.68 -16.54 -2.58
C LEU A 183 22.72 -15.70 -3.88
N ASP A 184 22.15 -16.19 -4.97
CA ASP A 184 22.03 -15.45 -6.24
C ASP A 184 21.10 -14.23 -6.14
N PHE A 185 20.34 -14.08 -5.03
CA PHE A 185 19.52 -12.90 -4.76
C PHE A 185 20.32 -11.60 -4.85
N ARG A 186 21.64 -11.61 -4.55
CA ARG A 186 22.52 -10.42 -4.59
C ARG A 186 22.65 -9.84 -6.00
N SER A 187 22.75 -10.72 -7.00
CA SER A 187 22.79 -10.32 -8.41
C SER A 187 21.47 -9.66 -8.82
N ALA A 188 20.34 -10.27 -8.45
CA ALA A 188 19.02 -9.70 -8.70
C ALA A 188 18.80 -8.36 -7.97
N ALA A 189 19.26 -8.24 -6.72
CA ALA A 189 19.19 -7.01 -5.92
C ALA A 189 19.95 -5.85 -6.59
N THR A 190 21.16 -6.12 -7.08
CA THR A 190 21.98 -5.11 -7.78
C THR A 190 21.34 -4.73 -9.13
N GLN A 191 20.89 -5.71 -9.92
CA GLN A 191 20.24 -5.44 -11.21
C GLN A 191 18.95 -4.63 -11.06
N LEU A 192 18.15 -4.91 -10.03
CA LEU A 192 16.93 -4.14 -9.74
C LEU A 192 17.25 -2.73 -9.27
N TYR A 193 18.29 -2.54 -8.44
CA TYR A 193 18.78 -1.20 -8.08
C TYR A 193 19.21 -0.41 -9.32
N ASP A 194 19.98 -1.02 -10.20
CA ASP A 194 20.51 -0.42 -11.42
C ASP A 194 19.42 0.06 -12.37
N VAL A 195 18.33 -0.71 -12.45
CA VAL A 195 17.19 -0.37 -13.30
C VAL A 195 16.29 0.69 -12.63
N LEU A 196 16.01 0.54 -11.33
CA LEU A 196 14.93 1.28 -10.67
C LEU A 196 15.37 2.55 -9.98
N LEU A 197 16.60 2.61 -9.44
CA LEU A 197 17.06 3.72 -8.60
C LEU A 197 18.29 4.42 -9.16
N ARG A 198 19.21 3.69 -9.80
CA ARG A 198 20.44 4.26 -10.39
C ARG A 198 20.19 5.43 -11.36
N PRO A 199 19.14 5.45 -12.20
CA PRO A 199 18.86 6.60 -13.05
C PRO A 199 18.70 7.92 -12.27
N ALA A 200 18.20 7.84 -11.03
CA ALA A 200 17.96 8.98 -10.16
C ALA A 200 19.09 9.24 -9.13
N GLN A 201 20.20 8.48 -9.16
CA GLN A 201 21.24 8.52 -8.11
C GLN A 201 21.76 9.93 -7.79
N VAL A 202 21.85 10.81 -8.80
CA VAL A 202 22.32 12.19 -8.61
C VAL A 202 21.35 13.01 -7.76
N GLN A 203 20.04 12.78 -7.91
CA GLN A 203 19.00 13.48 -7.15
C GLN A 203 18.82 12.85 -5.75
N LEU A 204 19.13 11.57 -5.62
CA LEU A 204 19.08 10.81 -4.36
C LEU A 204 20.34 10.95 -3.50
N ALA A 205 21.41 11.54 -4.04
CA ALA A 205 22.66 11.73 -3.30
C ALA A 205 22.42 12.57 -2.03
N GLY A 206 22.89 12.04 -0.88
CA GLY A 206 22.75 12.69 0.43
C GLY A 206 21.32 12.66 0.99
N LYS A 207 20.40 11.87 0.42
CA LYS A 207 19.05 11.67 0.96
C LYS A 207 19.06 10.45 1.89
N SER A 208 18.83 10.67 3.18
CA SER A 208 18.72 9.61 4.19
C SER A 208 17.30 9.10 4.39
N ASN A 209 16.30 9.76 3.81
CA ASN A 209 14.89 9.39 3.90
C ASN A 209 14.27 9.28 2.51
N VAL A 210 13.75 8.11 2.15
CA VAL A 210 13.10 7.88 0.86
C VAL A 210 11.68 7.35 1.08
N VAL A 211 10.70 8.03 0.52
CA VAL A 211 9.32 7.56 0.46
C VAL A 211 9.05 7.05 -0.96
N ILE A 212 8.64 5.80 -1.08
CA ILE A 212 8.36 5.15 -2.35
C ILE A 212 6.84 5.01 -2.51
N VAL A 213 6.33 5.49 -3.63
CA VAL A 213 4.98 5.24 -4.13
C VAL A 213 5.07 4.21 -5.26
N PRO A 214 5.00 2.91 -4.93
CA PRO A 214 5.12 1.85 -5.91
C PRO A 214 3.89 1.79 -6.83
N ASP A 215 4.03 1.00 -7.90
CA ASP A 215 2.96 0.68 -8.83
C ASP A 215 3.13 -0.76 -9.36
N GLY A 216 2.01 -1.44 -9.62
CA GLY A 216 1.98 -2.84 -10.04
C GLY A 216 2.82 -3.76 -9.13
N ALA A 217 3.70 -4.55 -9.74
CA ALA A 217 4.54 -5.53 -9.04
C ALA A 217 5.55 -4.92 -8.07
N LEU A 218 5.80 -3.60 -8.13
CA LEU A 218 6.72 -2.93 -7.20
C LEU A 218 6.19 -2.90 -5.77
N TRP A 219 4.88 -3.11 -5.55
CA TRP A 219 4.32 -3.28 -4.21
C TRP A 219 4.92 -4.47 -3.45
N LEU A 220 5.38 -5.49 -4.18
CA LEU A 220 5.96 -6.70 -3.61
C LEU A 220 7.50 -6.70 -3.65
N LEU A 221 8.11 -5.61 -4.11
CA LEU A 221 9.56 -5.49 -4.20
C LEU A 221 10.11 -4.99 -2.85
N PRO A 222 11.01 -5.75 -2.18
CA PRO A 222 11.66 -5.26 -0.96
C PRO A 222 12.77 -4.26 -1.34
N PHE A 223 12.40 -2.98 -1.54
CA PHE A 223 13.37 -1.92 -1.92
C PHE A 223 14.52 -1.81 -0.91
N HIS A 224 14.24 -2.03 0.37
CA HIS A 224 15.22 -2.07 1.47
C HIS A 224 16.38 -3.04 1.20
N ALA A 225 16.11 -4.16 0.52
CA ALA A 225 17.07 -5.22 0.23
C ALA A 225 17.81 -5.02 -1.11
N LEU A 226 17.51 -3.95 -1.86
CA LEU A 226 18.26 -3.63 -3.08
C LEU A 226 19.68 -3.20 -2.73
N GLN A 227 20.62 -3.44 -3.65
CA GLN A 227 22.03 -3.19 -3.41
C GLN A 227 22.56 -2.03 -4.27
N PRO A 228 22.81 -0.84 -3.71
CA PRO A 228 23.47 0.26 -4.41
C PRO A 228 24.89 -0.06 -4.90
N GLY A 229 25.57 -0.96 -4.19
CA GLY A 229 26.88 -1.48 -4.50
C GLY A 229 27.08 -2.89 -3.90
N PRO A 230 28.21 -3.54 -4.20
CA PRO A 230 28.49 -4.90 -3.73
C PRO A 230 28.36 -5.00 -2.20
N ASP A 231 27.60 -5.99 -1.74
CA ASP A 231 27.40 -6.32 -0.33
C ASP A 231 26.93 -5.18 0.58
N ARG A 232 26.33 -4.14 0.01
CA ARG A 232 25.71 -3.04 0.76
C ARG A 232 24.24 -2.95 0.41
N TYR A 233 23.38 -2.97 1.41
CA TYR A 233 21.92 -2.84 1.23
C TYR A 233 21.47 -1.38 1.35
N LEU A 234 20.41 -1.02 0.62
CA LEU A 234 19.83 0.32 0.66
C LEU A 234 19.40 0.72 2.08
N LEU A 235 18.88 -0.24 2.86
CA LEU A 235 18.46 -0.02 4.24
C LEU A 235 19.57 0.43 5.19
N GLU A 236 20.84 0.24 4.84
CA GLU A 236 21.97 0.61 5.70
C GLU A 236 22.21 2.12 5.72
N GLU A 237 21.84 2.82 4.65
CA GLU A 237 22.11 4.25 4.48
C GLU A 237 20.82 5.09 4.43
N THR A 238 19.71 4.45 4.05
CA THR A 238 18.45 5.14 3.75
C THR A 238 17.29 4.50 4.50
N ALA A 239 16.57 5.32 5.26
CA ALA A 239 15.27 4.96 5.78
C ALA A 239 14.27 4.95 4.62
N VAL A 240 13.81 3.75 4.24
CA VAL A 240 12.82 3.57 3.17
C VAL A 240 11.44 3.36 3.79
N SER A 241 10.46 4.13 3.30
CA SER A 241 9.05 4.01 3.67
C SER A 241 8.18 3.97 2.42
N TYR A 242 6.94 3.50 2.56
CA TYR A 242 6.00 3.39 1.45
C TYR A 242 4.80 4.28 1.66
N ALA A 243 4.30 4.83 0.55
CA ALA A 243 3.01 5.49 0.52
C ALA A 243 2.20 5.00 -0.69
N PRO A 244 0.89 4.83 -0.55
CA PRO A 244 0.01 4.43 -1.65
C PRO A 244 -0.21 5.54 -2.70
N SER A 245 -0.11 6.80 -2.27
CA SER A 245 0.03 7.99 -3.11
C SER A 245 0.59 9.12 -2.28
N LEU A 246 1.15 10.15 -2.91
CA LEU A 246 1.58 11.35 -2.19
C LEU A 246 0.40 12.15 -1.65
N THR A 247 -0.73 12.09 -2.35
CA THR A 247 -2.00 12.70 -1.93
C THR A 247 -2.52 12.08 -0.64
N ALA A 248 -2.53 10.74 -0.54
CA ALA A 248 -2.90 10.05 0.69
C ALA A 248 -1.89 10.33 1.82
N LEU A 249 -0.60 10.33 1.51
CA LEU A 249 0.45 10.70 2.48
C LEU A 249 0.22 12.09 3.06
N ARG A 250 -0.16 13.07 2.24
CA ARG A 250 -0.48 14.44 2.71
C ARG A 250 -1.62 14.41 3.70
N GLN A 251 -2.68 13.67 3.39
CA GLN A 251 -3.82 13.56 4.29
C GLN A 251 -3.41 12.93 5.62
N ILE A 252 -2.62 11.86 5.60
CA ILE A 252 -2.09 11.22 6.82
C ILE A 252 -1.25 12.21 7.65
N VAL A 253 -0.34 12.95 7.01
CA VAL A 253 0.52 13.95 7.67
C VAL A 253 -0.31 15.08 8.28
N ARG A 254 -1.33 15.57 7.57
CA ARG A 254 -2.24 16.62 8.08
C ARG A 254 -3.03 16.13 9.29
N LEU A 255 -3.59 14.91 9.22
CA LEU A 255 -4.33 14.31 10.33
C LEU A 255 -3.44 14.10 11.57
N ARG A 256 -2.14 13.83 11.37
CA ARG A 256 -1.16 13.73 12.46
C ARG A 256 -0.87 15.10 13.09
N ARG A 257 -0.63 16.15 12.30
CA ARG A 257 -0.34 17.50 12.82
C ARG A 257 -1.49 18.09 13.64
N GLY A 258 -2.73 17.67 13.40
CA GLY A 258 -3.90 18.07 14.18
C GLY A 258 -4.08 17.32 15.51
N ARG A 259 -3.22 16.35 15.85
CA ARG A 259 -3.18 15.73 17.18
C ARG A 259 -2.11 16.42 18.00
N ASP A 260 -2.48 17.02 19.12
CA ASP A 260 -1.55 17.54 20.11
C ASP A 260 -0.67 16.41 20.64
N SER A 261 0.54 16.27 20.09
CA SER A 261 1.55 15.35 20.61
C SER A 261 2.29 16.01 21.78
N SER A 262 1.61 16.16 22.92
CA SER A 262 2.19 16.72 24.16
C SER A 262 2.53 15.66 25.21
N ALA A 263 2.27 14.37 24.94
CA ALA A 263 2.58 13.30 25.88
C ALA A 263 4.09 13.00 25.90
N ALA A 264 4.68 13.05 27.10
CA ALA A 264 6.10 12.77 27.34
C ALA A 264 6.49 11.28 27.17
N SER A 265 5.51 10.39 26.94
CA SER A 265 5.71 8.95 26.82
C SER A 265 4.74 8.32 25.83
N THR A 266 5.27 7.54 24.89
CA THR A 266 4.51 6.78 23.89
C THR A 266 3.75 5.64 24.55
N SER A 267 2.44 5.58 24.34
CA SER A 267 1.57 4.51 24.83
C SER A 267 1.43 3.35 23.83
N LEU A 268 1.29 2.12 24.33
CA LEU A 268 1.25 0.88 23.55
C LEU A 268 -0.04 0.07 23.78
N LEU A 269 -0.69 -0.34 22.70
CA LEU A 269 -1.64 -1.44 22.69
C LEU A 269 -1.03 -2.62 21.91
N ALA A 270 -0.82 -3.75 22.56
CA ALA A 270 -0.25 -4.95 21.93
C ALA A 270 -1.22 -6.13 22.00
N LEU A 271 -1.45 -6.79 20.86
CA LEU A 271 -2.26 -8.00 20.77
C LEU A 271 -1.37 -9.11 20.20
N GLY A 272 -1.30 -10.26 20.87
CA GLY A 272 -0.42 -11.35 20.45
C GLY A 272 -1.07 -12.73 20.60
N ASN A 273 -0.78 -13.64 19.68
CA ASN A 273 -1.24 -15.04 19.73
C ASN A 273 -2.77 -15.17 19.97
N PRO A 274 -3.63 -14.55 19.14
CA PRO A 274 -5.07 -14.69 19.30
C PRO A 274 -5.49 -16.16 19.18
N THR A 275 -6.38 -16.59 20.08
CA THR A 275 -6.99 -17.92 19.97
C THR A 275 -7.95 -17.93 18.79
N VAL A 276 -7.68 -18.78 17.81
CA VAL A 276 -8.59 -19.02 16.70
C VAL A 276 -9.35 -20.32 17.00
N GLY A 277 -10.67 -20.25 17.18
CA GLY A 277 -11.48 -21.44 17.46
C GLY A 277 -11.45 -22.47 16.30
N GLU A 278 -11.91 -23.71 16.54
CA GLU A 278 -12.04 -24.73 15.47
C GLU A 278 -12.95 -24.28 14.31
N GLN A 279 -13.81 -23.29 14.56
CA GLN A 279 -14.59 -22.54 13.56
C GLN A 279 -13.83 -21.32 12.99
N ALA A 280 -12.50 -21.38 12.91
CA ALA A 280 -11.70 -20.45 12.12
C ALA A 280 -12.38 -20.27 10.77
N PRO A 281 -12.66 -19.03 10.33
CA PRO A 281 -13.66 -18.79 9.32
C PRO A 281 -13.33 -19.63 8.10
N ILE A 282 -14.34 -20.30 7.55
CA ILE A 282 -14.28 -21.06 6.29
C ILE A 282 -13.53 -20.26 5.20
N ARG A 283 -13.53 -18.92 5.31
CA ARG A 283 -12.77 -17.94 4.51
C ARG A 283 -11.24 -18.05 4.58
N ALA A 284 -10.63 -18.36 5.72
CA ALA A 284 -9.17 -18.47 5.84
C ALA A 284 -8.63 -19.72 5.11
N LYS A 285 -9.31 -20.86 5.25
CA LYS A 285 -8.99 -22.11 4.51
C LYS A 285 -9.30 -22.05 3.01
N LEU A 286 -10.12 -21.10 2.57
CA LEU A 286 -10.48 -20.91 1.15
C LEU A 286 -9.48 -20.02 0.39
N ALA A 287 -8.78 -19.11 1.08
CA ALA A 287 -7.78 -18.23 0.49
C ALA A 287 -6.43 -18.93 0.30
N ASP A 288 -6.06 -19.80 1.25
CA ASP A 288 -4.87 -20.63 1.18
C ASP A 288 -5.16 -21.99 1.83
N ARG A 289 -5.08 -23.08 1.04
CA ARG A 289 -5.43 -24.43 1.51
C ARG A 289 -4.42 -25.00 2.51
N ASP A 290 -3.21 -24.45 2.53
CA ASP A 290 -2.10 -24.94 3.36
C ASP A 290 -1.85 -24.09 4.62
N MET A 291 -2.59 -22.99 4.79
CA MET A 291 -2.42 -22.11 5.95
C MET A 291 -2.98 -22.76 7.22
N ARG A 292 -2.07 -23.23 8.09
CA ARG A 292 -2.40 -23.73 9.42
C ARG A 292 -2.41 -22.54 10.38
N LEU A 293 -3.58 -22.24 10.94
CA LEU A 293 -3.75 -21.24 12.00
C LEU A 293 -3.38 -21.84 13.37
N ASP A 294 -2.19 -22.43 13.45
CA ASP A 294 -1.67 -23.00 14.67
C ASP A 294 -1.34 -21.88 15.67
N GLN A 295 -1.29 -22.22 16.96
CA GLN A 295 -0.91 -21.23 17.98
C GLN A 295 0.50 -20.68 17.72
N LEU A 296 0.69 -19.40 18.03
CA LEU A 296 1.93 -18.64 17.87
C LEU A 296 2.49 -18.27 19.24
N PRO A 297 3.02 -19.23 20.03
CA PRO A 297 3.49 -18.94 21.39
C PRO A 297 4.60 -17.87 21.45
N GLN A 298 5.39 -17.73 20.38
CA GLN A 298 6.40 -16.68 20.27
C GLN A 298 5.77 -15.29 20.13
N ALA A 299 4.60 -15.16 19.50
CA ALA A 299 3.86 -13.90 19.42
C ALA A 299 3.36 -13.46 20.80
N GLU A 300 3.00 -14.41 21.67
CA GLU A 300 2.64 -14.13 23.06
C GLU A 300 3.85 -13.67 23.88
N ALA A 301 5.00 -14.33 23.70
CA ALA A 301 6.26 -13.91 24.32
C ALA A 301 6.69 -12.51 23.85
N GLU A 302 6.54 -12.20 22.56
CA GLU A 302 6.85 -10.90 21.96
C GLU A 302 6.03 -9.78 22.61
N VAL A 303 4.69 -9.90 22.64
CA VAL A 303 3.84 -8.83 23.21
C VAL A 303 3.99 -8.70 24.72
N SER A 304 4.29 -9.81 25.42
CA SER A 304 4.61 -9.78 26.85
C SER A 304 5.91 -9.00 27.10
N GLY A 305 6.94 -9.23 26.27
CA GLY A 305 8.19 -8.48 26.31
C GLY A 305 7.99 -6.98 26.05
N LEU A 306 7.16 -6.63 25.06
CA LEU A 306 6.80 -5.23 24.80
C LEU A 306 6.06 -4.59 25.98
N GLY A 307 5.14 -5.33 26.62
CA GLY A 307 4.45 -4.87 27.82
C GLY A 307 5.41 -4.52 28.96
N GLN A 308 6.45 -5.34 29.17
CA GLN A 308 7.50 -5.09 30.16
C GLN A 308 8.35 -3.87 29.80
N LEU A 309 8.70 -3.71 28.52
CA LEU A 309 9.52 -2.60 28.03
C LEU A 309 8.82 -1.24 28.20
N TYR A 310 7.54 -1.15 27.87
CA TYR A 310 6.75 0.08 28.00
C TYR A 310 6.24 0.29 29.44
N GLY A 311 6.10 -0.77 30.22
CA GLY A 311 5.57 -0.73 31.59
C GLY A 311 4.04 -0.67 31.65
N SER A 312 3.46 -1.20 32.72
CA SER A 312 2.01 -1.44 32.86
C SER A 312 1.13 -0.19 32.88
N LYS A 313 1.71 0.99 33.09
CA LYS A 313 0.98 2.27 33.05
C LYS A 313 0.81 2.81 31.63
N GLN A 314 1.69 2.42 30.72
CA GLN A 314 1.75 2.93 29.34
C GLN A 314 1.45 1.85 28.31
N SER A 315 1.33 0.59 28.73
CA SER A 315 1.01 -0.52 27.85
C SER A 315 -0.25 -1.26 28.27
N ARG A 316 -0.97 -1.74 27.27
CA ARG A 316 -2.03 -2.74 27.41
C ARG A 316 -1.72 -3.90 26.49
N VAL A 317 -1.67 -5.09 27.07
CA VAL A 317 -1.35 -6.32 26.33
C VAL A 317 -2.53 -7.27 26.43
N TYR A 318 -2.91 -7.84 25.28
CA TYR A 318 -3.95 -8.86 25.16
C TYR A 318 -3.41 -10.09 24.43
N THR A 319 -3.64 -11.28 24.97
CA THR A 319 -3.22 -12.55 24.36
C THR A 319 -4.35 -13.57 24.34
N GLY A 320 -4.21 -14.61 23.51
CA GLY A 320 -5.20 -15.69 23.42
C GLY A 320 -6.60 -15.16 23.13
N ALA A 321 -7.62 -15.66 23.84
CA ALA A 321 -9.02 -15.28 23.67
C ALA A 321 -9.33 -13.81 24.01
N ASP A 322 -8.39 -13.09 24.62
CA ASP A 322 -8.51 -11.67 24.93
C ASP A 322 -8.02 -10.76 23.79
N ALA A 323 -7.28 -11.29 22.81
CA ALA A 323 -6.79 -10.57 21.64
C ALA A 323 -7.86 -10.46 20.53
N ARG A 324 -8.94 -9.74 20.84
CA ARG A 324 -10.15 -9.66 20.01
C ARG A 324 -10.24 -8.43 19.11
N GLU A 325 -10.95 -8.58 18.00
CA GLU A 325 -11.22 -7.51 17.04
C GLU A 325 -12.01 -6.33 17.65
N ASP A 326 -13.02 -6.63 18.48
CA ASP A 326 -13.88 -5.62 19.11
C ASP A 326 -13.07 -4.69 20.02
N ARG A 327 -12.17 -5.25 20.83
CA ARG A 327 -11.25 -4.51 21.69
C ARG A 327 -10.26 -3.68 20.90
N LEU A 328 -9.64 -4.27 19.86
CA LEU A 328 -8.73 -3.53 19.00
C LEU A 328 -9.41 -2.27 18.44
N LYS A 329 -10.62 -2.40 17.88
CA LYS A 329 -11.37 -1.26 17.33
C LYS A 329 -11.74 -0.21 18.39
N ALA A 330 -12.12 -0.65 19.59
CA ALA A 330 -12.51 0.25 20.68
C ALA A 330 -11.33 0.99 21.33
N GLU A 331 -10.14 0.38 21.32
CA GLU A 331 -8.98 0.88 22.06
C GLU A 331 -7.90 1.52 21.17
N ALA A 332 -7.69 1.06 19.93
CA ALA A 332 -6.57 1.50 19.08
C ALA A 332 -6.45 3.03 18.93
N GLY A 333 -7.56 3.76 18.91
CA GLY A 333 -7.55 5.22 18.81
C GLY A 333 -7.01 5.97 20.04
N LYS A 334 -6.81 5.27 21.17
CA LYS A 334 -6.35 5.83 22.45
C LYS A 334 -4.84 5.68 22.68
N TYR A 335 -4.16 4.89 21.84
CA TYR A 335 -2.73 4.58 21.99
C TYR A 335 -1.92 5.14 20.82
N ASP A 336 -0.65 5.43 21.07
CA ASP A 336 0.26 5.96 20.06
C ASP A 336 0.82 4.86 19.14
N VAL A 337 1.05 3.68 19.71
CA VAL A 337 1.54 2.49 19.03
C VAL A 337 0.54 1.35 19.18
N VAL A 338 0.19 0.74 18.06
CA VAL A 338 -0.58 -0.50 18.01
C VAL A 338 0.32 -1.57 17.44
N HIS A 339 0.53 -2.65 18.19
CA HIS A 339 1.30 -3.82 17.78
C HIS A 339 0.38 -5.04 17.70
N ILE A 340 0.42 -5.76 16.59
CA ILE A 340 -0.42 -6.94 16.35
C ILE A 340 0.50 -8.07 15.87
N ALA A 341 0.67 -9.09 16.71
CA ALA A 341 1.41 -10.31 16.43
C ALA A 341 0.41 -11.47 16.27
N ALA A 342 -0.08 -11.66 15.05
CA ALA A 342 -1.11 -12.64 14.72
C ALA A 342 -0.94 -13.15 13.30
N HIS A 343 -1.67 -14.23 12.96
CA HIS A 343 -1.77 -14.68 11.57
C HIS A 343 -2.44 -13.59 10.71
N ALA A 344 -1.92 -13.40 9.51
CA ALA A 344 -2.52 -12.53 8.51
C ALA A 344 -2.71 -13.32 7.22
N VAL A 345 -3.89 -13.15 6.63
CA VAL A 345 -4.22 -13.69 5.31
C VAL A 345 -4.08 -12.56 4.31
N LEU A 346 -3.24 -12.76 3.29
CA LEU A 346 -3.06 -11.81 2.21
C LEU A 346 -3.74 -12.35 0.96
N ASP A 347 -4.71 -11.60 0.43
CA ASP A 347 -5.35 -11.90 -0.85
C ASP A 347 -4.88 -10.86 -1.88
N ASP A 348 -3.81 -11.21 -2.61
CA ASP A 348 -3.27 -10.35 -3.67
C ASP A 348 -4.27 -10.05 -4.78
N ALA A 349 -5.20 -10.97 -5.06
CA ALA A 349 -6.19 -10.79 -6.12
C ALA A 349 -7.26 -9.78 -5.69
N SER A 350 -7.52 -9.75 -4.39
CA SER A 350 -8.57 -8.94 -3.77
C SER A 350 -8.09 -8.38 -2.43
N PRO A 351 -7.25 -7.33 -2.42
CA PRO A 351 -6.59 -6.85 -1.20
C PRO A 351 -7.54 -6.51 -0.04
N MET A 352 -8.78 -6.09 -0.32
CA MET A 352 -9.80 -5.83 0.69
C MET A 352 -10.31 -7.08 1.44
N TYR A 353 -9.97 -8.28 0.96
CA TYR A 353 -10.22 -9.55 1.66
C TYR A 353 -9.01 -10.03 2.45
N SER A 354 -7.88 -9.32 2.37
CA SER A 354 -6.78 -9.53 3.30
C SER A 354 -7.23 -9.13 4.70
N HIS A 355 -6.88 -9.94 5.69
CA HIS A 355 -7.30 -9.71 7.07
C HIS A 355 -6.30 -10.26 8.06
N ILE A 356 -6.24 -9.65 9.23
CA ILE A 356 -5.54 -10.18 10.39
C ILE A 356 -6.54 -11.03 11.16
N VAL A 357 -6.14 -12.23 11.56
CA VAL A 357 -6.96 -13.15 12.35
C VAL A 357 -6.84 -12.77 13.82
N LEU A 358 -7.94 -12.32 14.42
CA LEU A 358 -8.08 -12.04 15.85
C LEU A 358 -9.11 -13.01 16.46
N SER A 359 -9.16 -13.08 17.79
CA SER A 359 -10.08 -13.94 18.53
C SER A 359 -11.54 -13.55 18.42
#